data_AF-A0A6C8H6P9-F1
#
_entry.id   AF-A0A6C8H6P9-F1
#
_cell.length_a   1.000
_cell.length_b   1.000
_cell.length_c   1.000
_cell.angle_alpha   90.00
_cell.angle_beta   90.00
_cell.angle_gamma   90.00
#
_symmetry.space_group_name_H-M   'P 1'
#
loop_
_entity.id
_entity.type
_entity.pdbx_description
1 polymer ?
#
loop_
_entity_poly.entity_id
_entity_poly.type
_entity_poly.pdbx_seq_one_letter_code
_entity_poly.pdbx_strand_id
1 'polypeptide(L)'
;RHVTLPLLMPWMVSALALSLSLSMGELGATMMIYPPGWTTLPVAIFSLTDRGNIADGAALTIVLVAITLLLMMKLERIAKRLGQK
;
A
#
# COMPACT_ATOMS: atom_id res chain seq x y z
N ARG A 1 -33.15 -4.78 -4.67
CA ARG A 1 -31.89 -4.74 -3.88
C ARG A 1 -30.72 -4.16 -4.71
N HIS A 2 -30.89 -2.96 -5.29
CA HIS A 2 -29.89 -2.34 -6.20
C HIS A 2 -29.51 -0.90 -5.79
N VAL A 3 -29.79 -0.50 -4.53
CA VAL A 3 -29.58 0.88 -4.07
C VAL A 3 -28.51 0.98 -2.97
N THR A 4 -28.23 -0.11 -2.24
CA THR A 4 -27.27 -0.09 -1.12
C THR A 4 -25.81 -0.05 -1.57
N LEU A 5 -25.46 -0.70 -2.68
CA LEU A 5 -24.08 -0.68 -3.20
C LEU A 5 -23.58 0.75 -3.48
N PRO A 6 -24.28 1.59 -4.29
CA PRO A 6 -23.79 2.94 -4.59
C PRO A 6 -23.76 3.86 -3.35
N LEU A 7 -24.66 3.67 -2.38
CA LEU A 7 -24.65 4.42 -1.12
C LEU A 7 -23.43 4.08 -0.23
N LEU A 8 -22.93 2.85 -0.29
CA LEU A 8 -21.77 2.40 0.49
C LEU A 8 -20.42 2.64 -0.20
N MET A 9 -20.41 2.90 -1.51
CA MET A 9 -19.18 3.14 -2.29
C MET A 9 -18.20 4.15 -1.66
N PRO A 10 -18.60 5.35 -1.20
CA PRO A 10 -17.65 6.29 -0.59
C PRO A 10 -17.00 5.74 0.69
N TRP A 11 -17.76 5.01 1.52
CA TRP A 11 -17.26 4.37 2.74
C TRP A 11 -16.30 3.22 2.44
N MET A 12 -16.62 2.42 1.42
CA MET A 12 -15.76 1.32 0.97
C MET A 12 -14.42 1.82 0.43
N VAL A 13 -14.40 2.94 -0.31
CA VAL A 13 -13.16 3.51 -0.83
C VAL A 13 -12.26 4.03 0.30
N SER A 14 -12.84 4.67 1.33
CA SER A 14 -12.08 5.07 2.52
C SER A 14 -11.51 3.88 3.27
N ALA A 15 -12.30 2.81 3.46
CA ALA A 15 -11.84 1.57 4.08
C ALA A 15 -10.72 0.91 3.27
N LEU A 16 -10.82 0.94 1.94
CA LEU A 16 -9.78 0.40 1.05
C LEU A 16 -8.50 1.23 1.11
N ALA A 17 -8.58 2.55 1.15
CA ALA A 17 -7.42 3.43 1.32
C ALA A 17 -6.69 3.16 2.65
N LEU A 18 -7.43 3.04 3.75
CA LEU A 18 -6.87 2.72 5.07
C LEU A 18 -6.22 1.33 5.10
N SER A 19 -6.92 0.32 4.58
CA SER A 19 -6.41 -1.05 4.52
C SER A 19 -5.14 -1.15 3.68
N LEU A 20 -5.10 -0.46 2.54
CA LEU A 20 -3.95 -0.45 1.65
C LEU A 20 -2.76 0.28 2.29
N SER A 21 -3.00 1.39 2.99
CA SER A 21 -1.97 2.08 3.77
C SER A 21 -1.36 1.18 4.84
N LEU A 22 -2.20 0.47 5.60
CA LEU A 22 -1.76 -0.41 6.68
C LEU A 22 -0.97 -1.60 6.14
N SER A 23 -1.45 -2.21 5.04
CA SER A 23 -0.79 -3.35 4.41
C SER A 23 0.60 -3.00 3.86
N MET A 24 0.82 -1.78 3.33
CA MET A 24 2.13 -1.37 2.82
C MET A 24 3.17 -1.16 3.94
N GLY A 25 2.73 -0.93 5.18
CA GLY A 25 3.59 -0.82 6.35
C GLY A 25 3.81 -2.14 7.10
N GLU A 26 3.16 -3.22 6.68
CA GLU A 26 3.26 -4.54 7.31
C GLU A 26 4.52 -5.26 6.78
N LEU A 27 5.52 -5.45 7.64
CA LEU A 27 6.73 -6.21 7.34
C LEU A 27 6.79 -7.53 8.13
N GLY A 28 6.30 -7.56 9.37
CA GLY A 28 6.54 -8.64 10.32
C GLY A 28 5.93 -9.97 9.88
N ALA A 29 4.63 -9.99 9.60
CA ALA A 29 3.93 -11.18 9.12
C ALA A 29 4.45 -11.60 7.74
N THR A 30 4.71 -10.63 6.86
CA THR A 30 5.29 -10.91 5.54
C THR A 30 6.66 -11.57 5.65
N MET A 31 7.54 -11.12 6.55
CA MET A 31 8.88 -11.69 6.73
C MET A 31 8.86 -13.10 7.35
N MET A 32 7.83 -13.43 8.14
CA MET A 32 7.67 -14.78 8.71
C MET A 32 7.18 -15.82 7.69
N ILE A 33 6.44 -15.41 6.66
CA ILE A 33 5.68 -16.33 5.79
C ILE A 33 6.19 -16.33 4.34
N TYR A 34 6.93 -15.31 3.89
CA TYR A 34 7.30 -15.22 2.46
C TYR A 34 8.10 -16.45 2.00
N PRO A 35 7.73 -17.05 0.84
CA PRO A 35 8.43 -18.22 0.33
C PRO A 35 9.79 -17.83 -0.29
N PRO A 36 10.79 -18.73 -0.24
CA PRO A 36 12.06 -18.52 -0.92
C PRO A 36 11.83 -18.45 -2.43
N GLY A 37 12.18 -17.31 -3.04
CA GLY A 37 12.03 -17.04 -4.48
C GLY A 37 11.09 -15.88 -4.81
N TRP A 38 10.29 -15.40 -3.85
CA TRP A 38 9.43 -14.22 -4.03
C TRP A 38 9.65 -13.23 -2.90
N THR A 39 10.27 -12.09 -3.22
CA THR A 39 10.51 -11.01 -2.25
C THR A 39 9.59 -9.85 -2.55
N THR A 40 8.86 -9.39 -1.53
CA THR A 40 8.11 -8.14 -1.62
C THR A 40 9.07 -6.94 -1.49
N LEU A 41 8.65 -5.76 -1.97
CA LEU A 41 9.45 -4.54 -1.86
C LEU A 41 9.89 -4.23 -0.41
N PRO A 42 9.00 -4.32 0.61
CA PRO A 42 9.41 -4.09 2.00
C PRO A 42 10.48 -5.07 2.51
N VAL A 43 10.35 -6.36 2.15
CA VAL A 43 11.34 -7.39 2.54
C VAL A 43 12.69 -7.14 1.87
N ALA A 44 12.69 -6.72 0.60
CA ALA A 44 13.93 -6.37 -0.12
C ALA A 44 14.63 -5.15 0.49
N ILE A 45 13.87 -4.09 0.83
CA ILE A 45 14.38 -2.90 1.52
C ILE A 45 15.03 -3.28 2.85
N PHE A 46 14.32 -4.09 3.65
CA PHE A 46 14.84 -4.55 4.93
C PHE A 46 16.12 -5.35 4.76
N SER A 47 16.14 -6.33 3.85
CA SER A 47 17.31 -7.18 3.62
C SER A 47 18.53 -6.39 3.12
N LEU A 48 18.35 -5.39 2.26
CA LEU A 48 19.45 -4.54 1.77
C LEU A 48 20.02 -3.66 2.89
N THR A 49 19.14 -3.10 3.71
CA THR A 49 19.54 -2.25 4.84
C THR A 49 20.26 -3.07 5.91
N ASP A 50 19.76 -4.26 6.23
CA ASP A 50 20.34 -5.21 7.19
C ASP A 50 21.73 -5.69 6.77
N ARG A 51 21.95 -5.86 5.45
CA ARG A 51 23.26 -6.18 4.86
C ARG A 51 24.25 -5.01 4.80
N GLY A 52 23.88 -3.83 5.29
CA GLY A 52 24.70 -2.62 5.28
C GLY A 52 24.67 -1.83 3.96
N ASN A 53 23.87 -2.25 2.97
CA ASN A 53 23.67 -1.50 1.73
C ASN A 53 22.52 -0.49 1.88
N ILE A 54 22.78 0.54 2.69
CA ILE A 54 21.79 1.55 3.06
C ILE A 54 21.39 2.42 1.86
N ALA A 55 22.30 2.67 0.92
CA ALA A 55 22.03 3.50 -0.25
C ALA A 55 20.96 2.88 -1.17
N ASP A 56 21.11 1.60 -1.51
CA ASP A 56 20.15 0.90 -2.35
C ASP A 56 18.82 0.67 -1.62
N GLY A 57 18.88 0.36 -0.32
CA GLY A 57 17.69 0.27 0.54
C GLY A 57 16.89 1.58 0.61
N ALA A 58 17.59 2.71 0.74
CA ALA A 58 16.97 4.03 0.75
C ALA A 58 16.34 4.40 -0.60
N ALA A 59 17.02 4.08 -1.71
CA ALA A 59 16.48 4.30 -3.05
C ALA A 59 15.16 3.53 -3.26
N LEU A 60 15.12 2.24 -2.90
CA LEU A 60 13.89 1.44 -2.97
C LEU A 60 12.80 1.95 -2.02
N THR A 61 13.17 2.46 -0.84
CA THR A 61 12.22 3.06 0.09
C THR A 61 11.54 4.29 -0.51
N ILE A 62 12.31 5.17 -1.17
CA ILE A 62 11.76 6.35 -1.84
C ILE A 62 10.79 5.93 -2.96
N VAL A 63 11.16 4.92 -3.76
CA VAL A 63 10.28 4.39 -4.82
C VAL A 63 9.00 3.82 -4.24
N LEU A 64 9.09 3.03 -3.16
CA LEU A 64 7.93 2.45 -2.49
C LEU A 64 6.99 3.56 -1.97
N VAL A 65 7.53 4.56 -1.26
CA VAL A 65 6.76 5.70 -0.74
C VAL A 65 6.13 6.50 -1.88
N ALA A 66 6.84 6.73 -2.98
CA ALA A 66 6.28 7.42 -4.14
C ALA A 66 5.10 6.66 -4.75
N ILE A 67 5.19 5.34 -4.89
CA ILE A 67 4.12 4.50 -5.42
C ILE A 67 2.91 4.48 -4.48
N THR A 68 3.12 4.32 -3.17
CA THR A 68 2.02 4.27 -2.19
C THR A 68 1.28 5.60 -2.12
N LEU A 69 2.00 6.73 -2.12
CA LEU A 69 1.41 8.07 -2.20
C LEU A 69 0.62 8.26 -3.50
N LEU A 70 1.19 7.87 -4.65
CA LEU A 70 0.47 7.96 -5.93
C LEU A 70 -0.81 7.13 -5.93
N LEU A 71 -0.79 5.93 -5.34
CA LEU A 71 -1.96 5.07 -5.21
C LEU A 71 -3.03 5.72 -4.32
N MET A 72 -2.64 6.22 -3.13
CA MET A 72 -3.55 6.91 -2.22
C MET A 72 -4.16 8.16 -2.86
N MET A 73 -3.37 8.99 -3.53
CA MET A 73 -3.87 10.17 -4.24
C MET A 73 -4.86 9.82 -5.37
N LYS A 74 -4.67 8.68 -6.05
CA LYS A 74 -5.64 8.22 -7.05
C LYS A 74 -6.93 7.73 -6.39
N LEU A 75 -6.80 6.95 -5.32
CA LEU A 75 -7.92 6.44 -4.53
C LEU A 75 -8.76 7.57 -3.94
N GLU A 76 -8.14 8.58 -3.35
CA GLU A 76 -8.82 9.76 -2.80
C GLU A 76 -9.53 10.57 -3.90
N ARG A 77 -8.92 10.74 -5.08
CA ARG A 77 -9.56 11.39 -6.23
C ARG A 77 -10.80 10.62 -6.71
N ILE A 78 -10.74 9.29 -6.72
CA ILE A 78 -11.89 8.44 -7.07
C ILE A 78 -12.97 8.55 -5.99
N ALA A 79 -12.59 8.52 -4.71
CA ALA A 79 -13.49 8.68 -3.57
C ALA A 79 -14.26 10.01 -3.66
N LYS A 80 -13.55 11.11 -3.93
CA LYS A 80 -14.13 12.46 -4.04
C LYS A 80 -15.10 12.58 -5.20
N ARG A 81 -14.82 11.93 -6.34
CA ARG A 81 -15.73 11.88 -7.49
C ARG A 81 -17.00 11.07 -7.23
N LEU A 82 -16.90 10.03 -6.42
CA LEU A 82 -18.04 9.18 -6.06
C LEU A 82 -18.91 9.79 -4.94
N GLY A 83 -18.32 10.54 -4.02
CA GLY A 83 -19.05 11.22 -2.94
C GLY A 83 -19.71 12.57 -3.32
N GLN A 84 -19.43 13.10 -4.51
CA GLN A 84 -20.06 14.32 -5.03
C GLN A 84 -21.31 14.07 -5.90
N LYS A 85 -21.72 12.81 -6.06
CA LYS A 85 -22.92 12.39 -6.79
C LYS A 85 -23.99 11.90 -5.82
#